data_AF-A0A382RRM4-F1
#
_entry.id   AF-A0A382RRM4-F1
#
_cell.length_a   1.000
_cell.length_b   1.000
_cell.length_c   1.000
_cell.angle_alpha   90.00
_cell.angle_beta   90.00
_cell.angle_gamma   90.00
#
_symmetry.space_group_name_H-M   'P 1'
#
loop_
_entity.id
_entity.type
_entity.pdbx_description
1 polymer ?
#
loop_
_entity_poly.entity_id
_entity_poly.type
_entity_poly.pdbx_seq_one_letter_code
_entity_poly.pdbx_strand_id
1 'polypeptide(L)'
;YAFCKRMAANRVFASKGVGGSGRPAVGRPSKSNSASCPVFPVGTNTLKEVLFSRLKVSQPGPGYWHIPSHFDEEFCLQLTAEKAVRRYSKGIPRIEYIKIRPRNEALDLAVLNLAAFAMLNVNTKRVQQRLEDVRKPEPEKPQFPQRAMKLKPSWTRRYR
;
A
#
# COMPACT_ATOMS: atom_id res chain seq x y z
N TYR A 1 -17.19 -7.62 -16.67
CA TYR A 1 -17.99 -7.99 -15.47
C TYR A 1 -18.15 -9.50 -15.27
N ALA A 2 -18.42 -10.31 -16.31
CA ALA A 2 -18.60 -11.77 -16.17
C ALA A 2 -17.41 -12.49 -15.49
N PHE A 3 -16.17 -12.10 -15.85
CA PHE A 3 -14.96 -12.60 -15.19
C PHE A 3 -14.95 -12.36 -13.68
N CYS A 4 -15.16 -11.12 -13.24
CA CYS A 4 -15.15 -10.77 -11.81
C CYS A 4 -16.31 -11.47 -11.06
N LYS A 5 -17.46 -11.67 -11.71
CA LYS A 5 -18.58 -12.43 -11.12
C LYS A 5 -18.20 -13.89 -10.86
N ARG A 6 -17.52 -14.54 -11.82
CA ARG A 6 -17.02 -15.92 -11.66
C ARG A 6 -15.92 -16.01 -10.60
N MET A 7 -15.06 -15.00 -10.50
CA MET A 7 -13.92 -14.97 -9.59
C MET A 7 -14.24 -14.33 -8.22
N ALA A 8 -15.52 -14.07 -7.92
CA ALA A 8 -15.91 -13.41 -6.67
C ALA A 8 -15.48 -14.19 -5.42
N ALA A 9 -15.49 -15.53 -5.48
CA ALA A 9 -14.99 -16.40 -4.42
C ALA A 9 -13.48 -16.21 -4.13
N ASN A 10 -12.72 -15.84 -5.17
CA ASN A 10 -11.27 -15.56 -5.08
C ASN A 10 -10.97 -14.10 -4.72
N ARG A 11 -11.97 -13.36 -4.21
CA ARG A 11 -11.84 -11.94 -3.82
C ARG A 11 -11.45 -11.01 -4.98
N VAL A 12 -11.79 -11.38 -6.22
CA VAL A 12 -11.62 -10.51 -7.39
C VAL A 12 -12.90 -9.72 -7.59
N PHE A 13 -12.82 -8.41 -7.40
CA PHE A 13 -13.98 -7.51 -7.47
C PHE A 13 -13.88 -6.54 -8.64
N ALA A 14 -15.02 -6.19 -9.23
CA ALA A 14 -15.10 -5.11 -10.20
C ALA A 14 -15.14 -3.77 -9.47
N SER A 15 -14.40 -2.79 -9.97
CA SER A 15 -14.43 -1.41 -9.46
C SER A 15 -14.74 -0.43 -10.58
N LYS A 16 -15.25 0.74 -10.22
CA LYS A 16 -15.41 1.87 -11.14
C LYS A 16 -14.98 3.16 -10.47
N GLY A 17 -14.19 3.98 -11.16
CA GLY A 17 -13.82 5.30 -10.67
C GLY A 17 -15.02 6.23 -10.70
N VAL A 18 -15.25 6.97 -9.62
CA VAL A 18 -16.33 7.97 -9.53
C VAL A 18 -15.74 9.29 -9.06
N GLY A 19 -15.55 10.22 -9.99
CA GLY A 19 -14.98 11.54 -9.72
C GLY A 19 -15.99 12.50 -9.08
N GLY A 20 -15.53 13.41 -8.23
CA GLY A 20 -16.36 14.36 -7.49
C GLY A 20 -15.90 14.56 -6.06
N SER A 21 -16.20 15.72 -5.49
CA SER A 21 -15.83 16.09 -4.11
C SER A 21 -16.70 15.37 -3.08
N GLY A 22 -16.13 15.05 -1.91
CA GLY A 22 -16.87 14.52 -0.76
C GLY A 22 -17.32 13.05 -0.89
N ARG A 23 -16.79 12.30 -1.86
CA ARG A 23 -17.07 10.87 -1.97
C ARG A 23 -16.17 10.06 -1.04
N PRO A 24 -16.65 8.94 -0.47
CA PRO A 24 -15.80 8.05 0.29
C PRO A 24 -14.72 7.43 -0.63
N ALA A 25 -13.60 7.00 -0.05
CA ALA A 25 -12.55 6.29 -0.78
C ALA A 25 -13.11 5.08 -1.54
N VAL A 26 -14.00 4.32 -0.90
CA VAL A 26 -14.75 3.22 -1.49
C VAL A 26 -16.19 3.31 -1.01
N GLY A 27 -17.14 3.35 -1.95
CA GLY A 27 -18.56 3.34 -1.63
C GLY A 27 -19.17 1.94 -1.64
N ARG A 28 -20.46 1.86 -1.32
CA ARG A 28 -21.20 0.59 -1.32
C ARG A 28 -21.28 -0.01 -2.74
N PRO A 29 -21.08 -1.32 -2.90
CA PRO A 29 -21.16 -1.95 -4.21
C PRO A 29 -22.59 -1.90 -4.76
N SER A 30 -22.70 -1.63 -6.07
CA SER A 30 -23.97 -1.67 -6.78
C SER A 30 -23.98 -2.82 -7.78
N LYS A 31 -25.14 -3.49 -7.92
CA LYS A 31 -25.37 -4.56 -8.91
C LYS A 31 -26.17 -4.08 -10.13
N SER A 32 -26.34 -2.77 -10.29
CA SER A 32 -27.05 -2.16 -11.43
C SER A 32 -26.16 -2.21 -12.68
N ASN A 33 -26.05 -3.40 -13.27
CA ASN A 33 -25.43 -3.67 -14.56
C ASN A 33 -26.06 -4.94 -15.15
N SER A 34 -25.92 -5.12 -16.46
CA SER A 34 -26.47 -6.28 -17.20
C SER A 34 -26.03 -7.64 -16.68
N ALA A 35 -24.87 -7.71 -16.00
CA ALA A 35 -24.33 -8.95 -15.45
C ALA A 35 -24.73 -9.21 -13.98
N SER A 36 -25.45 -8.28 -13.34
CA SER A 36 -25.76 -8.27 -11.89
C SER A 36 -24.51 -8.47 -11.01
N CYS A 37 -23.35 -8.01 -11.47
CA CYS A 37 -22.07 -8.14 -10.79
C CYS A 37 -21.92 -7.01 -9.76
N PRO A 38 -21.47 -7.26 -8.52
CA PRO A 38 -21.20 -6.17 -7.57
C PRO A 38 -20.01 -5.34 -8.05
N VAL A 39 -20.25 -4.05 -8.33
CA VAL A 39 -19.21 -3.08 -8.73
C VAL A 39 -19.01 -2.07 -7.62
N PHE A 40 -17.78 -1.96 -7.13
CA PHE A 40 -17.38 -1.02 -6.09
C PHE A 40 -17.08 0.36 -6.68
N PRO A 41 -17.82 1.42 -6.30
CA PRO A 41 -17.47 2.78 -6.67
C PRO A 41 -16.24 3.25 -5.87
N VAL A 42 -15.21 3.67 -6.58
CA VAL A 42 -13.94 4.16 -6.01
C VAL A 42 -13.88 5.68 -6.14
N GLY A 43 -13.75 6.38 -5.02
CA GLY A 43 -13.65 7.84 -4.97
C GLY A 43 -12.25 8.30 -5.38
N THR A 44 -12.01 8.45 -6.68
CA THR A 44 -10.69 8.75 -7.24
C THR A 44 -10.12 10.08 -6.74
N ASN A 45 -10.93 11.15 -6.69
CA ASN A 45 -10.48 12.46 -6.20
C ASN A 45 -10.04 12.41 -4.73
N THR A 46 -10.83 11.76 -3.86
CA THR A 46 -10.54 11.62 -2.43
C THR A 46 -9.26 10.83 -2.20
N LEU A 47 -9.07 9.74 -2.96
CA LEU A 47 -7.86 8.93 -2.88
C LEU A 47 -6.63 9.68 -3.38
N LYS A 48 -6.75 10.44 -4.48
CA LYS A 48 -5.68 11.31 -4.98
C LYS A 48 -5.31 12.38 -3.94
N GLU A 49 -6.30 12.97 -3.26
CA GLU A 49 -6.04 13.95 -2.20
C GLU A 49 -5.26 13.34 -1.03
N VAL A 50 -5.65 12.15 -0.56
CA VAL A 50 -4.91 11.41 0.47
C VAL A 50 -3.49 11.08 0.00
N LEU A 51 -3.35 10.63 -1.25
CA LEU A 51 -2.08 10.26 -1.84
C LEU A 51 -1.12 11.46 -1.93
N PHE A 52 -1.56 12.57 -2.49
CA PHE A 52 -0.77 13.80 -2.59
C PHE A 52 -0.49 14.42 -1.22
N SER A 53 -1.39 14.25 -0.24
CA SER A 53 -1.12 14.66 1.15
C SER A 53 0.04 13.86 1.75
N ARG A 54 0.06 12.53 1.54
CA ARG A 54 1.15 11.64 1.99
C ARG A 54 2.49 11.95 1.31
N LEU A 55 2.48 12.26 0.02
CA LEU A 55 3.69 12.65 -0.72
C LEU A 55 4.34 13.95 -0.21
N LYS A 56 3.61 14.80 0.50
CA LYS A 56 4.16 16.02 1.12
C LYS A 56 4.85 15.75 2.46
N VAL A 57 4.68 14.57 3.04
CA VAL A 57 5.31 14.22 4.32
C VAL A 57 6.78 13.91 4.05
N SER A 58 7.68 14.75 4.57
CA SER A 58 9.13 14.62 4.36
C SER A 58 9.85 13.81 5.42
N GLN A 59 9.26 13.69 6.62
CA GLN A 59 9.89 13.00 7.75
C GLN A 59 9.36 11.57 7.87
N PRO A 60 10.24 10.57 8.10
CA PRO A 60 9.82 9.19 8.34
C PRO A 60 8.82 9.10 9.50
N GLY A 61 7.68 8.45 9.26
CA GLY A 61 6.61 8.35 10.25
C GLY A 61 5.25 7.99 9.64
N PRO A 62 4.15 8.13 10.42
CA PRO A 62 2.81 7.85 9.94
C PRO A 62 2.46 8.67 8.69
N GLY A 63 2.09 7.98 7.61
CA GLY A 63 1.74 8.63 6.35
C GLY A 63 2.93 9.01 5.46
N TYR A 64 4.17 8.82 5.92
CA TYR A 64 5.35 8.93 5.07
C TYR A 64 5.36 7.81 4.03
N TRP A 65 5.70 8.16 2.79
CA TRP A 65 5.80 7.19 1.71
C TRP A 65 7.24 6.75 1.51
N HIS A 66 7.53 5.50 1.91
CA HIS A 66 8.80 4.85 1.61
C HIS A 66 8.84 4.42 0.14
N ILE A 67 9.68 5.07 -0.66
CA ILE A 67 9.96 4.67 -2.05
C ILE A 67 11.24 3.82 -2.04
N PRO A 68 11.15 2.53 -2.43
CA PRO A 68 12.33 1.68 -2.60
C PRO A 68 13.36 2.26 -3.57
N SER A 69 14.64 1.97 -3.33
CA SER A 69 15.77 2.46 -4.14
C SER A 69 15.81 1.90 -5.57
N HIS A 70 15.05 0.85 -5.87
CA HIS A 70 14.99 0.25 -7.21
C HIS A 70 13.93 0.90 -8.12
N PHE A 71 13.17 1.87 -7.63
CA PHE A 71 12.27 2.64 -8.49
C PHE A 71 13.01 3.80 -9.13
N ASP A 72 12.89 3.89 -10.46
CA ASP A 72 13.53 4.92 -11.25
C ASP A 72 12.81 6.27 -11.13
N GLU A 73 13.47 7.33 -11.60
CA GLU A 73 12.89 8.67 -11.66
C GLU A 73 11.56 8.70 -12.44
N GLU A 74 11.44 7.91 -13.52
CA GLU A 74 10.20 7.82 -14.31
C GLU A 74 9.01 7.41 -13.43
N PHE A 75 9.20 6.51 -12.47
CA PHE A 75 8.14 6.12 -11.53
C PHE A 75 7.65 7.31 -10.71
N CYS A 76 8.58 8.11 -10.16
CA CYS A 76 8.25 9.31 -9.39
C CYS A 76 7.55 10.37 -10.26
N LEU A 77 7.95 10.51 -11.52
CA LEU A 77 7.32 11.42 -12.48
C LEU A 77 5.90 10.96 -12.85
N GLN A 78 5.69 9.65 -13.04
CA GLN A 78 4.36 9.09 -13.29
C GLN A 78 3.46 9.18 -12.06
N LEU A 79 4.02 9.01 -10.86
CA LEU A 79 3.29 9.12 -9.60
C LEU A 79 2.78 10.54 -9.34
N THR A 80 3.49 11.54 -9.87
CA THR A 80 3.13 12.95 -9.82
C THR A 80 2.57 13.47 -11.14
N ALA A 81 2.08 12.59 -12.03
CA ALA A 81 1.62 12.93 -13.37
C ALA A 81 0.33 13.76 -13.44
N GLU A 82 -0.28 14.08 -12.31
CA GLU A 82 -1.46 14.94 -12.23
C GLU A 82 -1.26 16.08 -11.23
N LYS A 83 -1.93 17.21 -11.51
CA LYS A 83 -1.94 18.39 -10.64
C LYS A 83 -3.37 18.75 -10.23
N ALA A 84 -3.59 19.01 -8.95
CA ALA A 84 -4.83 19.57 -8.45
C ALA A 84 -4.94 21.05 -8.84
N VAL A 85 -6.00 21.42 -9.55
CA VAL A 85 -6.31 22.79 -9.97
C VAL A 85 -7.70 23.16 -9.47
N ARG A 86 -7.82 24.37 -8.90
CA ARG A 86 -9.12 24.93 -8.53
C ARG A 86 -9.77 25.52 -9.77
N ARG A 87 -10.91 24.99 -10.17
CA ARG A 87 -11.77 25.52 -11.24
C ARG A 87 -13.13 25.90 -10.67
N TYR A 88 -13.68 27.02 -11.11
CA TYR A 88 -15.01 27.45 -10.72
C TYR A 88 -16.03 26.89 -11.71
N SER A 89 -17.07 26.24 -11.20
CA SER A 89 -18.22 25.80 -11.97
C SER A 89 -19.46 26.39 -11.33
N LYS A 90 -20.14 27.30 -12.04
CA LYS A 90 -21.33 28.01 -11.54
C LYS A 90 -21.07 28.73 -10.20
N GLY A 91 -19.92 29.41 -10.07
CA GLY A 91 -19.53 30.12 -8.85
C GLY A 91 -19.02 29.23 -7.70
N ILE A 92 -19.12 27.90 -7.81
CA ILE A 92 -18.65 26.98 -6.78
C ILE A 92 -17.23 26.51 -7.12
N PRO A 93 -16.23 26.68 -6.23
CA PRO A 93 -14.89 26.15 -6.45
C PRO A 93 -14.90 24.63 -6.40
N ARG A 94 -14.31 23.99 -7.41
CA ARG A 94 -14.10 22.54 -7.50
C ARG A 94 -12.63 22.25 -7.74
N ILE A 95 -12.13 21.19 -7.11
CA ILE A 95 -10.79 20.68 -7.36
C ILE A 95 -10.89 19.67 -8.50
N GLU A 96 -10.25 20.00 -9.61
CA GLU A 96 -10.08 19.12 -10.77
C GLU A 96 -8.61 18.68 -10.85
N TYR A 97 -8.38 17.41 -11.18
CA TYR A 97 -7.03 16.89 -11.41
C TYR A 97 -6.76 16.91 -12.91
N ILE A 98 -5.78 17.71 -13.32
CA ILE A 98 -5.35 17.78 -14.71
C ILE A 98 -4.12 16.90 -14.93
N LYS A 99 -4.11 16.15 -16.03
CA LYS A 99 -2.98 15.33 -16.44
C LYS A 99 -1.88 16.24 -16.99
N ILE A 100 -0.68 16.17 -16.40
CA ILE A 100 0.49 16.95 -16.83
C ILE A 100 1.48 16.13 -17.67
N ARG A 101 1.38 14.80 -17.63
CA ARG A 101 2.26 13.86 -18.37
C ARG A 101 1.45 12.80 -19.12
N PRO A 102 1.95 12.26 -20.24
CA PRO A 102 1.22 11.25 -21.01
C PRO A 102 1.06 9.93 -20.26
N ARG A 103 2.06 9.52 -19.46
CA ARG A 103 2.07 8.31 -18.63
C ARG A 103 1.73 8.63 -17.18
N ASN A 104 0.85 7.83 -16.57
CA ASN A 104 0.32 8.03 -15.20
C ASN A 104 -0.05 6.71 -14.50
N GLU A 105 0.48 5.58 -15.00
CA GLU A 105 0.16 4.25 -14.54
C GLU A 105 0.51 4.06 -13.06
N ALA A 106 1.65 4.62 -12.61
CA ALA A 106 2.07 4.59 -11.21
C ALA A 106 1.06 5.29 -10.28
N LEU A 107 0.52 6.44 -10.70
CA LEU A 107 -0.49 7.17 -9.93
C LEU A 107 -1.80 6.38 -9.83
N ASP A 108 -2.29 5.85 -10.96
CA ASP A 108 -3.56 5.11 -10.99
C ASP A 108 -3.46 3.80 -10.20
N LEU A 109 -2.33 3.11 -10.29
CA LEU A 109 -2.05 1.91 -9.49
C LEU A 109 -2.00 2.22 -8.00
N ALA A 110 -1.35 3.32 -7.60
CA ALA A 110 -1.30 3.73 -6.20
C ALA A 110 -2.69 4.08 -5.64
N VAL A 111 -3.51 4.77 -6.44
CA VAL A 111 -4.91 5.08 -6.09
C VAL A 111 -5.72 3.79 -5.89
N LEU A 112 -5.59 2.82 -6.80
CA LEU A 112 -6.27 1.53 -6.68
C LEU A 112 -5.76 0.70 -5.50
N ASN A 113 -4.46 0.75 -5.19
CA ASN A 113 -3.90 0.09 -4.00
C ASN A 113 -4.47 0.67 -2.70
N LEU A 114 -4.60 1.99 -2.61
CA LEU A 114 -5.26 2.63 -1.46
C LEU A 114 -6.74 2.24 -1.38
N ALA A 115 -7.44 2.16 -2.51
CA ALA A 115 -8.82 1.70 -2.56
C ALA A 115 -8.94 0.25 -2.06
N ALA A 116 -8.09 -0.65 -2.56
CA ALA A 116 -8.05 -2.05 -2.14
C ALA A 116 -7.73 -2.17 -0.64
N PHE A 117 -6.79 -1.39 -0.13
CA PHE A 117 -6.48 -1.33 1.30
C PHE A 117 -7.70 -0.88 2.13
N ALA A 118 -8.42 0.16 1.68
CA ALA A 118 -9.63 0.62 2.32
C ALA A 118 -10.75 -0.45 2.29
N MET A 119 -10.87 -1.21 1.19
CA MET A 119 -11.82 -2.33 1.07
C MET A 119 -11.54 -3.46 2.05
N LEU A 120 -10.28 -3.72 2.37
CA LEU A 120 -9.92 -4.77 3.33
C LEU A 120 -10.39 -4.45 4.76
N ASN A 121 -10.64 -3.17 5.08
CA ASN A 121 -11.08 -2.69 6.39
C ASN A 121 -10.29 -3.32 7.55
N VAL A 122 -8.95 -3.31 7.42
CA VAL A 122 -8.06 -3.99 8.36
C VAL A 122 -7.95 -3.20 9.66
N ASN A 123 -8.00 -3.88 10.80
CA ASN A 123 -7.65 -3.28 12.09
C ASN A 123 -6.13 -3.02 12.16
N THR A 124 -5.73 -1.80 11.82
CA THR A 124 -4.33 -1.38 11.76
C THR A 124 -3.62 -1.48 13.11
N LYS A 125 -4.32 -1.24 14.23
CA LYS A 125 -3.74 -1.38 15.58
C LYS A 125 -3.29 -2.81 15.85
N ARG A 126 -4.13 -3.79 15.49
CA ARG A 126 -3.81 -5.20 15.68
C ARG A 126 -2.68 -5.67 14.76
N VAL A 127 -2.62 -5.14 13.54
CA VAL A 127 -1.52 -5.42 12.60
C VAL A 127 -0.20 -4.85 13.13
N GLN A 128 -0.22 -3.62 13.65
CA GLN A 128 0.94 -2.97 14.24
C GLN A 128 1.50 -3.77 15.41
N GLN A 129 0.65 -4.22 16.34
CA GLN A 129 1.07 -5.07 17.47
C GLN A 129 1.78 -6.35 17.00
N ARG A 130 1.21 -7.05 16.00
CA ARG A 130 1.84 -8.26 15.44
C ARG A 130 3.18 -7.96 14.77
N LEU A 131 3.30 -6.82 14.08
CA LEU A 131 4.55 -6.41 13.46
C LEU A 131 5.62 -6.06 14.50
N GLU A 132 5.23 -5.44 15.61
CA GLU A 132 6.13 -5.15 16.72
C GLU A 132 6.68 -6.44 17.34
N ASP A 133 5.84 -7.47 17.50
CA ASP A 133 6.29 -8.77 18.01
C ASP A 133 7.31 -9.44 17.09
N VAL A 134 7.14 -9.33 15.76
CA VAL A 134 8.11 -9.87 14.78
C VAL A 134 9.40 -9.04 14.72
N ARG A 135 9.32 -7.72 14.94
CA ARG A 135 10.48 -6.82 14.95
C ARG A 135 11.33 -6.95 16.20
N LYS A 136 10.81 -7.53 17.28
CA LYS A 136 11.61 -7.81 18.47
C LYS A 136 12.76 -8.73 18.06
N PRO A 137 14.02 -8.36 18.33
CA PRO A 137 15.14 -9.25 18.08
C PRO A 137 14.91 -10.55 18.85
N GLU A 138 15.24 -11.69 18.25
CA GLU A 138 15.24 -12.96 18.99
C GLU A 138 16.07 -12.75 20.26
N PRO A 139 15.60 -13.22 21.43
CA PRO A 139 16.41 -13.17 22.64
C PRO A 139 17.72 -13.88 22.32
N GLU A 140 18.85 -13.24 22.65
CA GLU A 140 20.16 -13.86 22.47
C GLU A 140 20.10 -15.26 23.08
N LYS A 141 20.32 -16.28 22.24
CA LYS A 141 20.35 -17.67 22.70
C LYS A 141 21.34 -17.70 23.87
N PRO A 142 20.96 -18.24 25.05
CA PRO A 142 21.90 -18.30 26.16
C PRO A 142 23.18 -18.93 25.64
N GLN A 143 24.29 -18.21 25.77
CA GLN A 143 25.59 -18.76 25.41
C GLN A 143 25.79 -19.96 26.33
N PHE A 144 25.52 -21.16 25.81
CA PHE A 144 25.90 -22.38 26.52
C PHE A 144 27.39 -22.22 26.80
N PRO A 145 27.84 -22.46 28.05
CA PRO A 145 29.26 -22.37 28.35
C PRO A 145 29.97 -23.23 27.33
N GLN A 146 30.80 -22.60 26.49
CA GLN A 146 31.59 -23.33 25.52
C GLN A 146 32.36 -24.36 26.34
N ARG A 147 32.04 -25.64 26.16
CA ARG A 147 32.71 -26.71 26.88
C ARG A 147 34.17 -26.53 26.56
N ALA A 148 34.96 -26.08 27.54
CA ALA A 148 36.40 -25.88 27.36
C ALA A 148 36.92 -27.19 26.77
N MET A 149 37.42 -27.12 25.54
CA MET A 149 37.91 -28.28 24.83
C MET A 149 39.10 -28.76 25.67
N LYS A 150 38.91 -29.84 26.44
CA LYS A 150 39.98 -30.38 27.27
C LYS A 150 41.12 -30.69 26.33
N LEU A 151 42.24 -29.98 26.50
CA LEU A 151 43.49 -30.28 25.80
C LEU A 151 43.74 -31.78 25.95
N LYS A 152 43.96 -32.48 24.83
CA LYS A 152 44.21 -33.92 24.86
C LYS A 152 45.34 -34.20 25.86
N PRO A 153 45.20 -35.18 26.78
CA PRO A 153 46.23 -35.48 27.76
C PRO A 153 47.57 -35.76 27.07
N SER A 154 48.67 -35.31 27.68
CA SER A 154 50.02 -35.38 27.10
C SER A 154 50.48 -36.78 26.70
N TRP A 155 49.89 -37.83 27.29
CA TRP A 155 50.16 -39.22 26.94
C TRP A 155 49.77 -39.57 25.48
N THR A 156 48.82 -38.84 24.88
CA THR A 156 48.45 -39.01 23.46
C THR A 156 49.51 -38.49 22.48
N ARG A 157 50.54 -37.78 22.94
CA ARG A 157 51.70 -37.37 22.11
C ARG A 157 52.85 -38.39 22.12
N ARG A 158 52.77 -39.44 22.94
CA ARG A 158 53.88 -40.36 23.21
C ARG A 158 53.97 -41.54 22.23
N TYR A 159 53.02 -41.68 21.30
CA TYR A 159 53.00 -42.68 20.24
C TYR A 159 52.87 -41.99 18.87
N ARG A 160 53.89 -41.22 18.49
CA ARG A 160 54.04 -40.70 17.15
C ARG A 160 55.49 -40.80 16.72
#